data_AF-A0A537QXP5-F1
#
_entry.id   AF-A0A537QXP5-F1
#
_cell.length_a   1.000
_cell.length_b   1.000
_cell.length_c   1.000
_cell.angle_alpha   90.00
_cell.angle_beta   90.00
_cell.angle_gamma   90.00
#
_symmetry.space_group_name_H-M   'P 1'
#
loop_
_entity.id
_entity.type
_entity.pdbx_description
1 polymer ?
#
loop_
_entity_poly.entity_id
_entity_poly.type
_entity_poly.pdbx_seq_one_letter_code
_entity_poly.pdbx_strand_id
1 'polypeptide(L)'
;MKQALGQLLSDFLSALLFLATYLLSGNITVAAAIAIAVGLVQLRVLRFPGRPIEPMQWMSLGLVVVLSGATILTQSPRFVMLKPSIVHFAIAAVMLRRGWMLRYLPEIARQNLPERVAVAAGYAWAGLMAALGLANLAIAGYGDLTIWAWFISVVAVGAKIVAFLLQYAVFRAIVRRNLERTRVTEASGVALHPSSTLPIIIGGLILFGTPGVAGAVGFQQVTVPDPEDQPFQLAIWYPSEAPAAVHRLGPFRQSVATDGAVSGSPLPLVVISHGTGGTAAIHYDTALALAEAGFVAAAIEHTGDNWRDRRYSFTERNFRDRPRHVKLAIDYLLTVWSGRDHIAAPRIGALGHSAGAAAVLVAIGGEPDFTLAAAFCKEHAEDWGCARARAVQAGTGAPAEPPAVPNWVHDRRIKAAAIAAPALGHAFTRAGLAGVTVPVQLWQAEDDRIAVARWSTDMIKANLRSLPATHIVPLAGHFAFLAPCSPDLATAAPEICSDLLGFDRTAFHRDFNA
;
A
#
# COMPACT_ATOMS: atom_id res chain seq x y z
N MET A 1 6.99 -33.61 -20.94
CA MET A 1 7.93 -33.74 -19.80
C MET A 1 9.14 -34.63 -20.08
N LYS A 2 8.98 -35.90 -20.52
CA LYS A 2 10.13 -36.82 -20.77
C LYS A 2 11.14 -36.31 -21.80
N GLN A 3 10.69 -35.73 -22.92
CA GLN A 3 11.58 -35.13 -23.94
C GLN A 3 12.35 -33.91 -23.42
N ALA A 4 11.68 -32.99 -22.73
CA ALA A 4 12.31 -31.80 -22.17
C ALA A 4 13.35 -32.15 -21.08
N LEU A 5 13.06 -33.15 -20.24
CA LEU A 5 13.99 -33.63 -19.22
C LEU A 5 15.20 -34.34 -19.84
N GLY A 6 15.00 -35.14 -20.88
CA GLY A 6 16.09 -35.79 -21.64
C GLY A 6 17.00 -34.78 -22.34
N GLN A 7 16.42 -33.72 -22.93
CA GLN A 7 17.18 -32.62 -23.54
C GLN A 7 18.04 -31.89 -22.50
N LEU A 8 17.46 -31.58 -21.34
CA LEU A 8 18.14 -30.85 -20.26
C LEU A 8 19.29 -31.69 -19.67
N LEU A 9 19.06 -32.97 -19.39
CA LEU A 9 20.13 -33.90 -18.96
C LEU A 9 21.24 -34.01 -20.00
N SER A 10 20.90 -34.02 -21.29
CA SER A 10 21.88 -34.04 -22.38
C SER A 10 22.69 -32.74 -22.41
N ASP A 11 22.05 -31.58 -22.26
CA ASP A 11 22.71 -30.27 -22.29
C ASP A 11 23.67 -30.07 -21.11
N PHE A 12 23.40 -30.71 -19.96
CA PHE A 12 24.24 -30.65 -18.76
C PHE A 12 25.21 -31.83 -18.60
N LEU A 13 25.19 -32.82 -19.51
CA LEU A 13 25.99 -34.05 -19.40
C LEU A 13 27.50 -33.77 -19.28
N SER A 14 28.02 -32.84 -20.08
CA SER A 14 29.45 -32.48 -20.06
C SER A 14 29.87 -31.82 -18.73
N ALA A 15 29.01 -30.98 -18.15
CA ALA A 15 29.26 -30.32 -16.87
C ALA A 15 29.18 -31.30 -15.69
N LEU A 16 28.25 -32.25 -15.73
CA LEU A 16 28.12 -33.31 -14.72
C LEU A 16 29.31 -34.28 -14.76
N LEU A 17 29.75 -34.67 -15.96
CA LEU A 17 30.94 -35.52 -16.14
C LEU A 17 32.22 -34.81 -15.71
N PHE A 18 32.38 -33.52 -16.03
CA PHE A 18 33.48 -32.70 -15.52
C PHE A 18 33.56 -32.78 -13.98
N LEU A 19 32.43 -32.52 -13.30
CA LEU A 19 32.37 -32.54 -11.84
C LEU A 19 32.68 -33.92 -11.26
N ALA A 20 32.08 -34.98 -11.82
CA ALA A 20 32.30 -36.35 -11.35
C ALA A 20 33.76 -36.79 -11.53
N THR A 21 34.36 -36.53 -12.70
CA THR A 21 35.77 -36.85 -12.95
C THR A 21 36.70 -36.06 -12.04
N TYR A 22 36.41 -34.78 -11.78
CA TYR A 22 37.21 -33.97 -10.87
C TYR A 22 37.14 -34.49 -9.43
N LEU A 23 35.94 -34.83 -8.94
CA LEU A 23 35.74 -35.37 -7.59
C LEU A 23 36.44 -36.73 -7.39
N LEU A 24 36.51 -37.56 -8.43
CA LEU A 24 37.13 -38.88 -8.37
C LEU A 24 38.65 -38.86 -8.57
N SER A 25 39.16 -37.95 -9.41
CA SER A 25 40.58 -37.93 -9.80
C SER A 25 41.40 -36.84 -9.13
N GLY A 26 40.78 -35.79 -8.59
CA GLY A 26 41.43 -34.58 -8.11
C GLY A 26 42.13 -33.76 -9.20
N ASN A 27 42.07 -34.18 -10.47
CA ASN A 27 42.83 -33.59 -11.56
C ASN A 27 41.93 -32.76 -12.50
N ILE A 28 42.06 -31.44 -12.39
CA ILE A 28 41.24 -30.48 -13.14
C ILE A 28 41.46 -30.53 -14.65
N THR A 29 42.66 -30.93 -15.09
CA THR A 29 43.03 -31.03 -16.51
C THR A 29 42.37 -32.24 -17.15
N VAL A 30 42.38 -33.39 -16.47
CA VAL A 30 41.72 -34.62 -16.93
C VAL A 30 40.20 -34.43 -16.99
N ALA A 31 39.62 -33.79 -15.97
CA ALA A 31 38.20 -33.43 -15.95
C ALA A 31 37.81 -32.51 -17.13
N ALA A 32 38.61 -31.46 -17.39
CA ALA A 32 38.38 -30.53 -18.50
C ALA A 32 38.48 -31.24 -19.87
N ALA A 33 39.50 -32.08 -20.07
CA ALA A 33 39.72 -32.80 -21.33
C ALA A 33 38.58 -33.78 -21.65
N ILE A 34 38.09 -34.52 -20.64
CA ILE A 34 36.95 -35.44 -20.80
C ILE A 34 35.67 -34.68 -21.13
N ALA A 35 35.41 -33.56 -20.46
CA ALA A 35 34.24 -32.73 -20.73
C ALA A 35 34.23 -32.17 -22.16
N ILE A 36 35.39 -31.72 -22.67
CA ILE A 36 35.56 -31.28 -24.06
C ILE A 36 35.32 -32.44 -25.03
N ALA A 37 35.94 -33.59 -24.80
CA ALA A 37 35.82 -34.76 -25.68
C ALA A 37 34.36 -35.22 -25.79
N VAL A 38 33.65 -35.30 -24.68
CA VAL A 38 32.22 -35.66 -24.64
C VAL A 38 31.35 -34.62 -25.34
N GLY A 39 31.60 -33.32 -25.12
CA GLY A 39 30.90 -32.24 -25.82
C GLY A 39 31.08 -32.29 -27.35
N LEU A 40 32.30 -32.58 -27.81
CA LEU A 40 32.61 -32.75 -29.24
C LEU A 40 31.93 -33.99 -29.85
N VAL A 41 31.89 -35.10 -29.13
CA VAL A 41 31.20 -36.33 -29.56
C VAL A 41 29.69 -36.12 -29.63
N GLN A 42 29.10 -35.47 -28.63
CA GLN A 42 27.67 -35.15 -28.58
C GLN A 42 27.24 -34.28 -29.78
N LEU A 43 28.06 -33.29 -30.16
CA LEU A 43 27.85 -32.48 -31.36
C LEU A 43 27.96 -33.29 -32.66
N ARG A 44 28.86 -34.27 -32.72
CA ARG A 44 29.04 -35.13 -33.90
C ARG A 44 27.87 -36.10 -34.09
N VAL A 45 27.31 -36.61 -32.99
CA VAL A 45 26.13 -37.49 -33.00
C VAL A 45 24.86 -36.69 -33.37
N LEU A 46 24.72 -35.44 -32.91
CA LEU A 46 23.63 -34.54 -33.31
C LEU A 46 23.70 -34.06 -34.77
N ARG A 47 24.85 -34.24 -35.44
CA ARG A 47 25.08 -33.88 -36.85
C ARG A 47 24.52 -34.90 -37.85
N PHE A 48 24.04 -36.06 -37.38
CA PHE A 48 23.59 -37.16 -38.25
C PHE A 48 22.22 -37.01 -38.95
N PRO A 49 21.35 -36.03 -38.66
CA PRO A 49 20.16 -35.79 -39.49
C PRO A 49 20.32 -34.49 -40.28
N GLY A 50 21.04 -34.52 -41.41
CA GLY A 50 20.91 -33.64 -42.60
C GLY A 50 20.64 -32.12 -42.47
N ARG A 51 20.76 -31.50 -41.29
CA ARG A 51 20.39 -30.11 -41.03
C ARG A 51 21.64 -29.23 -40.92
N PRO A 52 21.65 -28.04 -41.55
CA PRO A 52 22.76 -27.11 -41.39
C PRO A 52 22.88 -26.67 -39.93
N ILE A 53 24.10 -26.65 -39.42
CA ILE A 53 24.42 -26.26 -38.04
C ILE A 53 24.18 -24.75 -37.92
N GLU A 54 23.29 -24.34 -37.01
CA GLU A 54 22.99 -22.93 -36.78
C GLU A 54 24.25 -22.18 -36.26
N PRO A 55 24.50 -20.93 -36.69
CA PRO A 55 25.64 -20.12 -36.23
C PRO A 55 25.78 -20.01 -34.70
N MET A 56 24.66 -20.08 -33.97
CA MET A 56 24.66 -20.10 -32.50
C MET A 56 25.35 -21.33 -31.89
N GLN A 57 25.30 -22.49 -32.54
CA GLN A 57 25.94 -23.72 -32.06
C GLN A 57 27.47 -23.64 -32.18
N TRP A 58 27.98 -23.00 -33.25
CA TRP A 58 29.41 -22.72 -33.42
C TRP A 58 29.93 -21.72 -32.39
N MET A 59 29.15 -20.71 -32.05
CA MET A 59 29.52 -19.71 -31.04
C MET A 59 29.57 -20.34 -29.64
N SER A 60 28.62 -21.21 -29.31
CA SER A 60 28.61 -21.99 -28.05
C SER A 60 29.83 -22.93 -27.97
N LEU A 61 30.14 -23.65 -29.07
CA LEU A 61 31.34 -24.49 -29.14
C LEU A 61 32.64 -23.69 -29.00
N GLY A 62 32.75 -22.55 -29.69
CA GLY A 62 33.91 -21.66 -29.58
C GLY A 62 34.12 -21.17 -28.15
N LEU A 63 33.05 -20.80 -27.43
CA LEU A 63 33.11 -20.40 -26.04
C LEU A 63 33.57 -21.54 -25.12
N VAL A 64 33.02 -22.75 -25.29
CA VAL A 64 33.42 -23.93 -24.51
C VAL A 64 34.89 -24.27 -24.74
N VAL A 65 35.36 -24.23 -25.99
CA VAL A 65 36.76 -24.52 -26.34
C VAL A 65 37.70 -23.47 -25.78
N VAL A 66 37.39 -22.17 -25.93
CA VAL A 66 38.23 -21.08 -25.41
C VAL A 66 38.29 -21.11 -23.89
N LEU A 67 37.14 -21.21 -23.22
CA LEU A 67 37.10 -21.22 -21.76
C LEU A 67 37.76 -22.49 -21.20
N SER A 68 37.50 -23.66 -21.78
CA SER A 68 38.08 -24.93 -21.28
C SER A 68 39.56 -25.05 -21.62
N GLY A 69 40.00 -24.58 -22.79
CA GLY A 69 41.41 -24.47 -23.15
C GLY A 69 42.18 -23.52 -22.23
N ALA A 70 41.61 -22.37 -21.88
CA ALA A 70 42.19 -21.47 -20.89
C ALA A 70 42.33 -22.10 -19.50
N THR A 71 41.46 -23.03 -19.11
CA THR A 71 41.61 -23.81 -17.86
C THR A 71 42.76 -24.81 -17.92
N ILE A 72 42.92 -25.49 -19.06
CA ILE A 72 44.04 -26.41 -19.28
C ILE A 72 45.37 -25.66 -19.27
N LEU A 73 45.41 -24.44 -19.85
CA LEU A 73 46.61 -23.59 -19.89
C LEU A 73 46.96 -22.97 -18.54
N THR A 74 45.96 -22.51 -17.78
CA THR A 74 46.21 -21.81 -16.50
C THR A 74 46.44 -22.75 -15.33
N GLN A 75 45.97 -24.00 -15.42
CA GLN A 75 46.03 -25.05 -14.36
C GLN A 75 45.63 -24.56 -12.96
N SER A 76 44.88 -23.46 -12.86
CA SER A 76 44.57 -22.77 -11.61
C SER A 76 43.09 -22.93 -11.26
N PRO A 77 42.76 -23.53 -10.10
CA PRO A 77 41.37 -23.62 -9.63
C PRO A 77 40.69 -22.26 -9.54
N ARG A 78 41.43 -21.19 -9.21
CA ARG A 78 40.90 -19.83 -9.12
C ARG A 78 40.42 -19.31 -10.47
N PHE A 79 41.09 -19.65 -11.56
CA PHE A 79 40.63 -19.26 -12.89
C PHE A 79 39.27 -19.89 -13.23
N VAL A 80 39.08 -21.16 -12.85
CA VAL A 80 37.78 -21.84 -13.00
C VAL A 80 36.70 -21.17 -12.18
N MET A 81 37.01 -20.78 -10.95
CA MET A 81 36.08 -20.10 -10.04
C MET A 81 35.70 -18.69 -10.49
N LEU A 82 36.57 -18.00 -11.25
CA LEU A 82 36.32 -16.64 -11.76
C LEU A 82 35.39 -16.61 -12.98
N LYS A 83 35.37 -17.67 -13.79
CA LYS A 83 34.59 -17.71 -15.04
C LYS A 83 33.11 -17.37 -14.89
N PRO A 84 32.37 -17.88 -13.88
CA PRO A 84 30.98 -17.50 -13.70
C PRO A 84 30.79 -16.00 -13.52
N SER A 85 31.70 -15.29 -12.84
CA SER A 85 31.58 -13.82 -12.68
C SER A 85 31.60 -13.10 -14.02
N ILE A 86 32.49 -13.50 -14.94
CA ILE A 86 32.56 -12.92 -16.29
C ILE A 86 31.22 -13.10 -17.02
N VAL A 87 30.65 -14.31 -16.95
CA VAL A 87 29.36 -14.63 -17.58
C VAL A 87 28.22 -13.83 -16.93
N HIS A 88 28.19 -13.74 -15.60
CA HIS A 88 27.15 -13.00 -14.89
C HIS A 88 27.18 -11.50 -15.21
N PHE A 89 28.36 -10.88 -15.28
CA PHE A 89 28.50 -9.47 -15.69
C PHE A 89 28.14 -9.24 -17.16
N ALA A 90 28.56 -10.13 -18.06
CA ALA A 90 28.19 -10.02 -19.46
C ALA A 90 26.66 -10.10 -19.66
N ILE A 91 25.99 -11.03 -18.98
CA ILE A 91 24.52 -11.14 -19.02
C ILE A 91 23.87 -9.91 -18.38
N ALA A 92 24.36 -9.44 -17.24
CA ALA A 92 23.85 -8.23 -16.59
C ALA A 92 23.94 -7.01 -17.53
N ALA A 93 25.06 -6.83 -18.23
CA ALA A 93 25.25 -5.74 -19.19
C ALA A 93 24.26 -5.83 -20.36
N VAL A 94 24.00 -7.03 -20.88
CA VAL A 94 22.96 -7.23 -21.93
C VAL A 94 21.57 -6.92 -21.38
N MET A 95 21.27 -7.30 -20.14
CA MET A 95 19.98 -7.03 -19.47
C MET A 95 19.77 -5.56 -19.08
N LEU A 96 20.80 -4.69 -19.14
CA LEU A 96 20.62 -3.24 -18.99
C LEU A 96 19.97 -2.59 -20.22
N ARG A 97 19.83 -3.30 -21.34
CA ARG A 97 19.08 -2.80 -22.49
C ARG A 97 17.60 -2.70 -22.13
N ARG A 98 17.02 -1.50 -22.26
CA ARG A 98 15.60 -1.25 -21.99
C ARG A 98 14.73 -2.23 -22.79
N GLY A 99 13.78 -2.87 -22.12
CA GLY A 99 12.81 -3.76 -22.76
C GLY A 99 13.35 -5.13 -23.20
N TRP A 100 14.58 -5.51 -22.82
CA TRP A 100 15.17 -6.81 -23.20
C TRP A 100 14.28 -8.01 -22.82
N MET A 101 13.51 -7.90 -21.74
CA MET A 101 12.65 -8.96 -21.23
C MET A 101 11.34 -9.11 -22.02
N LEU A 102 10.89 -8.05 -22.71
CA LEU A 102 9.60 -8.05 -23.42
C LEU A 102 9.53 -9.15 -24.48
N ARG A 103 10.65 -9.49 -25.12
CA ARG A 103 10.73 -10.57 -26.13
C ARG A 103 10.56 -11.98 -25.57
N TYR A 104 10.66 -12.14 -24.24
CA TYR A 104 10.55 -13.44 -23.56
C TYR A 104 9.19 -13.64 -22.88
N LEU A 105 8.33 -12.61 -22.88
CA LEU A 105 7.00 -12.72 -22.29
C LEU A 105 6.01 -13.35 -23.28
N PRO A 106 5.10 -14.22 -22.82
CA PRO A 106 4.04 -14.75 -23.66
C PRO A 106 3.12 -13.61 -24.12
N GLU A 107 2.45 -13.80 -25.25
CA GLU A 107 1.62 -12.75 -25.88
C GLU A 107 0.57 -12.18 -24.92
N ILE A 108 -0.10 -13.06 -24.17
CA ILE A 108 -1.09 -12.68 -23.17
C ILE A 108 -0.52 -11.73 -22.10
N ALA A 109 0.73 -11.91 -21.72
CA ALA A 109 1.39 -11.03 -20.76
C ALA A 109 1.81 -9.72 -21.42
N ARG A 110 2.26 -9.71 -22.68
CA ARG A 110 2.62 -8.47 -23.38
C ARG A 110 1.45 -7.51 -23.55
N GLN A 111 0.26 -8.04 -23.81
CA GLN A 111 -0.95 -7.24 -24.03
C GLN A 111 -1.57 -6.74 -22.73
N ASN A 112 -1.39 -7.47 -21.63
CA ASN A 112 -2.09 -7.21 -20.36
C ASN A 112 -1.15 -6.79 -19.22
N LEU A 113 0.15 -6.60 -19.47
CA LEU A 113 1.11 -6.12 -18.47
C LEU A 113 1.59 -4.73 -18.88
N PRO A 114 1.55 -3.72 -17.99
CA PRO A 114 2.09 -2.40 -18.31
C PRO A 114 3.59 -2.48 -18.62
N GLU A 115 4.04 -1.86 -19.71
CA GLU A 115 5.44 -1.94 -20.19
C GLU A 115 6.45 -1.56 -19.09
N ARG A 116 6.13 -0.54 -18.29
CA ARG A 116 6.94 -0.08 -17.14
C ARG A 116 7.27 -1.22 -16.15
N VAL A 117 6.35 -2.16 -15.96
CA VAL A 117 6.52 -3.29 -15.03
C VAL A 117 7.49 -4.31 -15.61
N ALA A 118 7.34 -4.62 -16.89
CA ALA A 118 8.26 -5.51 -17.60
C ALA A 118 9.67 -4.91 -17.70
N VAL A 119 9.78 -3.59 -17.89
CA VAL A 119 11.07 -2.88 -17.92
C VAL A 119 11.73 -2.89 -16.53
N ALA A 120 10.98 -2.57 -15.46
CA ALA A 120 11.51 -2.57 -14.09
C ALA A 120 11.98 -3.97 -13.66
N ALA A 121 11.18 -5.01 -13.92
CA ALA A 121 11.58 -6.38 -13.65
C ALA A 121 12.82 -6.80 -14.46
N GLY A 122 12.95 -6.30 -15.70
CA GLY A 122 14.15 -6.49 -16.52
C GLY A 122 15.41 -5.91 -15.88
N TYR A 123 15.33 -4.73 -15.26
CA TYR A 123 16.44 -4.13 -14.51
C TYR A 123 16.73 -4.86 -13.19
N ALA A 124 15.71 -5.37 -12.51
CA ALA A 124 15.90 -6.19 -11.32
C ALA A 124 16.71 -7.47 -11.61
N TRP A 125 16.46 -8.12 -12.75
CA TRP A 125 17.27 -9.26 -13.21
C TRP A 125 18.72 -8.86 -13.52
N ALA A 126 18.95 -7.69 -14.13
CA ALA A 126 20.30 -7.18 -14.36
C ALA A 126 21.04 -6.99 -13.02
N GLY A 127 20.37 -6.39 -12.02
CA GLY A 127 20.90 -6.21 -10.67
C GLY A 127 21.23 -7.54 -9.98
N LEU A 128 20.31 -8.52 -10.04
CA LEU A 128 20.54 -9.87 -9.49
C LEU A 128 21.77 -10.54 -10.13
N MET A 129 21.89 -10.48 -11.46
CA MET A 129 23.03 -11.06 -12.17
C MET A 129 24.34 -10.39 -11.78
N ALA A 130 24.37 -9.05 -11.66
CA ALA A 130 25.55 -8.33 -11.19
C ALA A 130 25.92 -8.70 -9.74
N ALA A 131 24.94 -8.81 -8.83
CA ALA A 131 25.15 -9.19 -7.45
C ALA A 131 25.71 -10.63 -7.32
N LEU A 132 25.16 -11.58 -8.08
CA LEU A 132 25.69 -12.94 -8.14
C LEU A 132 27.11 -12.99 -8.72
N GLY A 133 27.41 -12.12 -9.71
CA GLY A 133 28.75 -11.96 -10.26
C GLY A 133 29.77 -11.46 -9.24
N LEU A 134 29.40 -10.45 -8.45
CA LEU A 134 30.21 -9.90 -7.35
C LEU A 134 30.41 -10.92 -6.23
N ALA A 135 29.34 -11.61 -5.82
CA ALA A 135 29.42 -12.65 -4.79
C ALA A 135 30.32 -13.81 -5.24
N ASN A 136 30.19 -14.27 -6.49
CA ASN A 136 31.09 -15.28 -7.04
C ASN A 136 32.55 -14.80 -7.10
N LEU A 137 32.78 -13.51 -7.41
CA LEU A 137 34.12 -12.93 -7.47
C LEU A 137 34.77 -12.93 -6.07
N ALA A 138 34.01 -12.55 -5.05
CA ALA A 138 34.45 -12.61 -3.66
C ALA A 138 34.76 -14.06 -3.23
N ILE A 139 33.88 -15.01 -3.53
CA ILE A 139 34.08 -16.42 -3.18
C ILE A 139 35.27 -17.02 -3.95
N ALA A 140 35.50 -16.61 -5.20
CA ALA A 140 36.68 -17.02 -5.96
C ALA A 140 37.99 -16.43 -5.40
N GLY A 141 37.92 -15.26 -4.77
CA GLY A 141 39.07 -14.60 -4.15
C GLY A 141 39.43 -15.15 -2.76
N TYR A 142 38.43 -15.46 -1.94
CA TYR A 142 38.61 -15.77 -0.51
C TYR A 142 38.18 -17.19 -0.10
N GLY A 143 37.33 -17.85 -0.89
CA GLY A 143 36.78 -19.17 -0.58
C GLY A 143 37.58 -20.33 -1.18
N ASP A 144 37.34 -21.53 -0.66
CA ASP A 144 37.83 -22.76 -1.27
C ASP A 144 36.88 -23.28 -2.36
N LEU A 145 37.30 -24.33 -3.07
CA LEU A 145 36.55 -24.90 -4.17
C LEU A 145 35.21 -25.50 -3.72
N THR A 146 35.12 -25.98 -2.48
CA THR A 146 33.91 -26.59 -1.92
C THR A 146 32.84 -25.53 -1.67
N ILE A 147 33.22 -24.42 -1.03
CA ILE A 147 32.35 -23.26 -0.80
C ILE A 147 31.87 -22.69 -2.13
N TRP A 148 32.78 -22.56 -3.11
CA TRP A 148 32.46 -22.08 -4.44
C TRP A 148 31.46 -23.00 -5.16
N ALA A 149 31.69 -24.31 -5.14
CA ALA A 149 30.82 -25.28 -5.79
C ALA A 149 29.40 -25.25 -5.18
N TRP A 150 29.31 -25.16 -3.85
CA TRP A 150 28.03 -25.00 -3.15
C TRP A 150 27.32 -23.69 -3.51
N PHE A 151 28.05 -22.57 -3.54
CA PHE A 151 27.48 -21.28 -3.92
C PHE A 151 26.91 -21.28 -5.34
N ILE A 152 27.68 -21.78 -6.33
CA ILE A 152 27.24 -21.80 -7.72
C ILE A 152 26.05 -22.74 -7.93
N SER A 153 26.04 -23.91 -7.29
CA SER A 153 25.01 -24.92 -7.49
C SER A 153 23.72 -24.66 -6.69
N VAL A 154 23.83 -24.14 -5.47
CA VAL A 154 22.70 -23.96 -4.55
C VAL A 154 22.25 -22.52 -4.51
N VAL A 155 23.13 -21.60 -4.13
CA VAL A 155 22.76 -20.19 -3.88
C VAL A 155 22.43 -19.48 -5.18
N ALA A 156 23.32 -19.53 -6.17
CA ALA A 156 23.14 -18.81 -7.42
C ALA A 156 21.95 -19.35 -8.23
N VAL A 157 21.71 -20.67 -8.19
CA VAL A 157 20.53 -21.28 -8.83
C VAL A 157 19.27 -20.97 -8.04
N GLY A 158 19.29 -21.14 -6.71
CA GLY A 158 18.14 -20.88 -5.84
C GLY A 158 17.66 -19.43 -5.93
N ALA A 159 18.58 -18.46 -5.93
CA ALA A 159 18.25 -17.05 -6.08
C ALA A 159 17.50 -16.76 -7.40
N LYS A 160 17.91 -17.39 -8.51
CA LYS A 160 17.24 -17.25 -9.82
C LYS A 160 15.86 -17.90 -9.81
N ILE A 161 15.71 -19.07 -9.20
CA ILE A 161 14.40 -19.73 -9.07
C ILE A 161 13.43 -18.87 -8.25
N VAL A 162 13.88 -18.36 -7.10
CA VAL A 162 13.06 -17.48 -6.25
C VAL A 162 12.66 -16.21 -6.99
N ALA A 163 13.60 -15.54 -7.66
CA ALA A 163 13.32 -14.36 -8.47
C ALA A 163 12.30 -14.64 -9.59
N PHE A 164 12.42 -15.79 -10.25
CA PHE A 164 11.46 -16.22 -11.27
C PHE A 164 10.06 -16.48 -10.70
N LEU A 165 9.95 -17.19 -9.56
CA LEU A 165 8.67 -17.47 -8.91
C LEU A 165 7.98 -16.19 -8.44
N LEU A 166 8.73 -15.26 -7.86
CA LEU A 166 8.23 -13.95 -7.45
C LEU A 166 7.72 -13.17 -8.66
N GLN A 167 8.52 -13.06 -9.73
CA GLN A 167 8.10 -12.41 -10.97
C GLN A 167 6.83 -13.05 -11.54
N TYR A 168 6.78 -14.38 -11.59
CA TYR A 168 5.64 -15.12 -12.10
C TYR A 168 4.37 -14.83 -11.31
N ALA A 169 4.43 -14.87 -9.98
CA ALA A 169 3.29 -14.59 -9.11
C ALA A 169 2.76 -13.16 -9.33
N VAL A 170 3.66 -12.17 -9.36
CA VAL A 170 3.30 -10.75 -9.59
C VAL A 170 2.70 -10.56 -10.98
N PHE A 171 3.33 -11.08 -12.02
CA PHE A 171 2.84 -10.91 -13.40
C PHE A 171 1.49 -11.59 -13.59
N ARG A 172 1.32 -12.78 -13.00
CA ARG A 172 0.05 -13.52 -13.05
C ARG A 172 -1.08 -12.77 -12.33
N ALA A 173 -0.81 -12.16 -11.18
CA ALA A 173 -1.79 -11.35 -10.47
C ALA A 173 -2.24 -10.12 -11.29
N ILE A 174 -1.30 -9.42 -11.92
CA ILE A 174 -1.59 -8.23 -12.75
C ILE A 174 -2.37 -8.62 -14.01
N VAL A 175 -1.91 -9.65 -14.74
CA VAL A 175 -2.57 -10.12 -15.96
C VAL A 175 -3.98 -10.60 -15.66
N ARG A 176 -4.20 -11.33 -14.56
CA ARG A 176 -5.54 -11.77 -14.14
C ARG A 176 -6.48 -10.59 -13.87
N ARG A 177 -6.01 -9.60 -13.10
CA ARG A 177 -6.77 -8.37 -12.81
C ARG A 177 -7.16 -7.63 -14.09
N ASN A 178 -6.25 -7.55 -15.06
CA ASN A 178 -6.49 -6.84 -16.32
C ASN A 178 -7.43 -7.60 -17.26
N LEU A 179 -7.35 -8.93 -17.33
CA LEU A 179 -8.30 -9.74 -18.08
C LEU A 179 -9.72 -9.66 -17.50
N GLU A 180 -9.85 -9.63 -16.17
CA GLU A 180 -11.14 -9.43 -15.49
C GLU A 180 -11.73 -8.05 -15.82
N ARG A 181 -10.90 -6.99 -15.85
CA ARG A 181 -11.32 -5.64 -16.30
C ARG A 181 -11.79 -5.59 -17.76
N THR A 182 -11.07 -6.24 -18.68
CA THR A 182 -11.45 -6.27 -20.10
C THR A 182 -12.78 -6.99 -20.30
N ARG A 183 -13.02 -8.12 -19.62
CA ARG A 183 -14.30 -8.82 -19.65
C ARG A 183 -15.46 -7.97 -19.15
N VAL A 184 -15.25 -7.23 -18.06
CA VAL A 184 -16.25 -6.30 -17.51
C VAL A 184 -16.51 -5.15 -18.49
N THR A 185 -15.48 -4.64 -19.16
CA THR A 185 -15.57 -3.57 -20.18
C THR A 185 -16.37 -4.03 -21.40
N GLU A 186 -16.10 -5.23 -21.92
CA GLU A 186 -16.85 -5.83 -23.03
C GLU A 186 -18.32 -6.11 -22.67
N ALA A 187 -18.60 -6.52 -21.43
CA ALA A 187 -19.96 -6.75 -20.95
C ALA A 187 -20.76 -5.46 -20.69
N SER A 188 -20.08 -4.33 -20.45
CA SER A 188 -20.70 -3.07 -20.02
C SER A 188 -20.77 -2.00 -21.12
N GLY A 189 -20.07 -2.18 -22.24
CA GLY A 189 -20.05 -1.23 -23.37
C GLY A 189 -19.35 0.12 -23.09
N VAL A 190 -18.77 0.30 -21.90
CA VAL A 190 -18.12 1.55 -21.47
C VAL A 190 -16.63 1.30 -21.28
N ALA A 191 -15.79 1.95 -22.09
CA ALA A 191 -14.34 1.83 -22.03
C ALA A 191 -13.78 2.39 -20.71
N LEU A 192 -13.28 1.51 -19.83
CA LEU A 192 -12.59 1.91 -18.60
C LEU A 192 -11.17 2.38 -18.95
N HIS A 193 -10.85 3.65 -18.66
CA HIS A 193 -9.50 4.19 -18.88
C HIS A 193 -8.45 3.50 -17.97
N PRO A 194 -7.24 3.21 -18.49
CA PRO A 194 -6.20 2.55 -17.71
C PRO A 194 -5.63 3.51 -16.65
N SER A 195 -5.94 3.26 -15.38
CA SER A 195 -5.31 3.97 -14.27
C SER A 195 -3.84 3.59 -14.16
N SER A 196 -2.98 4.59 -14.34
CA SER A 196 -1.55 4.47 -14.49
C SER A 196 -0.81 4.59 -13.14
N THR A 197 -1.17 3.80 -12.13
CA THR A 197 -0.38 3.73 -10.87
C THR A 197 -0.12 2.28 -10.47
N LEU A 198 1.15 1.85 -10.56
CA LEU A 198 1.64 0.60 -10.00
C LEU A 198 2.95 0.94 -9.28
N PRO A 199 3.10 0.65 -7.97
CA PRO A 199 4.35 0.89 -7.26
C PRO A 199 5.41 -0.12 -7.71
N ILE A 200 6.55 0.40 -8.12
CA ILE A 200 7.77 -0.32 -8.46
C ILE A 200 8.44 -0.70 -7.13
N ILE A 201 8.31 -1.95 -6.70
CA ILE A 201 9.18 -2.53 -5.67
C ILE A 201 9.80 -3.79 -6.24
N ILE A 202 10.86 -3.66 -7.05
CA ILE A 202 11.89 -4.70 -7.20
C ILE A 202 13.22 -4.02 -7.57
N GLY A 203 14.19 -4.00 -6.66
CA GLY A 203 15.59 -3.72 -6.98
C GLY A 203 16.29 -2.79 -6.00
N GLY A 204 16.75 -3.33 -4.86
CA GLY A 204 17.57 -2.57 -3.93
C GLY A 204 17.66 -3.18 -2.54
N LEU A 205 17.99 -4.47 -2.43
CA LEU A 205 18.54 -5.00 -1.18
C LEU A 205 19.97 -5.43 -1.46
N ILE A 206 20.85 -5.09 -0.51
CA ILE A 206 22.30 -5.25 -0.48
C ILE A 206 23.05 -4.02 -1.04
N LEU A 207 23.24 -3.02 -0.17
CA LEU A 207 24.57 -2.51 0.22
C LEU A 207 24.41 -1.47 1.35
N PHE A 208 24.85 -1.86 2.55
CA PHE A 208 25.24 -1.03 3.71
C PHE A 208 24.48 0.28 3.96
N GLY A 209 23.20 0.16 4.36
CA GLY A 209 22.69 1.04 5.40
C GLY A 209 22.86 0.30 6.72
N THR A 210 23.50 0.91 7.71
CA THR A 210 23.14 0.63 9.11
C THR A 210 21.61 0.56 9.19
N PRO A 211 20.98 -0.39 9.89
CA PRO A 211 19.55 -0.34 10.07
C PRO A 211 19.26 0.97 10.82
N GLY A 212 18.91 2.02 10.08
CA GLY A 212 18.05 3.04 10.62
C GLY A 212 16.82 2.26 11.03
N VAL A 213 16.62 2.12 12.34
CA VAL A 213 15.31 1.77 12.86
C VAL A 213 14.36 2.71 12.12
N ALA A 214 13.48 2.16 11.28
CA ALA A 214 12.41 2.95 10.73
C ALA A 214 11.72 3.58 11.95
N GLY A 215 11.71 4.91 12.05
CA GLY A 215 11.17 5.61 13.21
C GLY A 215 9.81 5.03 13.56
N ALA A 216 9.68 4.51 14.78
CA ALA A 216 8.42 3.97 15.27
C ALA A 216 7.35 5.07 15.27
N VAL A 217 6.07 4.70 15.21
CA VAL A 217 5.00 5.65 15.55
C VAL A 217 4.82 5.68 17.06
N GLY A 218 4.96 6.85 17.67
CA GLY A 218 4.58 7.11 19.05
C GLY A 218 3.06 7.17 19.20
N PHE A 219 2.55 6.77 20.36
CA PHE A 219 1.10 6.74 20.62
C PHE A 219 0.76 7.17 22.05
N GLN A 220 -0.26 8.01 22.19
CA GLN A 220 -0.83 8.41 23.47
C GLN A 220 -2.36 8.47 23.40
N GLN A 221 -2.99 8.23 24.55
CA GLN A 221 -4.41 8.53 24.76
C GLN A 221 -4.55 9.50 25.93
N VAL A 222 -5.24 10.60 25.69
CA VAL A 222 -5.42 11.67 26.68
C VAL A 222 -6.89 12.04 26.78
N THR A 223 -7.26 12.64 27.90
CA THR A 223 -8.60 13.16 28.13
C THR A 223 -8.60 14.67 27.99
N VAL A 224 -9.44 15.19 27.11
CA VAL A 224 -9.58 16.63 26.84
C VAL A 224 -10.80 17.16 27.60
N PRO A 225 -10.62 18.18 28.46
CA PRO A 225 -11.74 18.84 29.14
C PRO A 225 -12.71 19.47 28.14
N ASP A 226 -14.00 19.31 28.41
CA ASP A 226 -15.07 20.01 27.71
C ASP A 226 -15.82 20.89 28.72
N PRO A 227 -15.89 22.22 28.55
CA PRO A 227 -16.66 23.07 29.45
C PRO A 227 -18.18 22.93 29.31
N GLU A 228 -18.67 22.35 28.22
CA GLU A 228 -20.12 22.27 27.91
C GLU A 228 -20.72 20.87 28.12
N ASP A 229 -19.90 19.83 28.31
CA ASP A 229 -20.33 18.45 28.60
C ASP A 229 -19.20 17.66 29.31
N GLN A 230 -19.27 16.33 29.29
CA GLN A 230 -18.22 15.46 29.79
C GLN A 230 -16.94 15.57 28.96
N PRO A 231 -15.76 15.41 29.59
CA PRO A 231 -14.50 15.37 28.86
C PRO A 231 -14.47 14.20 27.88
N PHE A 232 -13.77 14.38 26.76
CA PHE A 232 -13.69 13.40 25.69
C PHE A 232 -12.29 12.80 25.54
N GLN A 233 -12.20 11.60 24.95
CA GLN A 233 -10.90 10.96 24.71
C GLN A 233 -10.30 11.42 23.38
N LEU A 234 -8.99 11.61 23.36
CA LEU A 234 -8.20 11.95 22.18
C LEU A 234 -7.06 10.94 22.05
N ALA A 235 -7.00 10.24 20.93
CA ALA A 235 -5.90 9.34 20.59
C ALA A 235 -4.92 10.08 19.67
N ILE A 236 -3.63 10.04 19.96
CA ILE A 236 -2.59 10.84 19.30
C ILE A 236 -1.49 9.91 18.79
N TRP A 237 -1.19 10.01 17.50
CA TRP A 237 -0.10 9.34 16.81
C TRP A 237 0.90 10.38 16.32
N TYR A 238 2.19 10.08 16.42
CA TYR A 238 3.25 11.01 16.05
C TYR A 238 4.56 10.26 15.73
N PRO A 239 5.51 10.87 15.02
CA PRO A 239 6.80 10.23 14.75
C PRO A 239 7.58 10.04 16.06
N SER A 240 8.23 8.88 16.24
CA SER A 240 8.99 8.54 17.44
C SER A 240 10.20 7.66 17.08
N GLU A 241 11.25 7.67 17.90
CA GLU A 241 12.37 6.72 17.78
C GLU A 241 12.36 5.68 18.89
N ALA A 242 11.38 5.75 19.79
CA ALA A 242 11.26 4.81 20.91
C ALA A 242 10.85 3.42 20.39
N PRO A 243 11.22 2.34 21.10
CA PRO A 243 10.87 0.98 20.69
C PRO A 243 9.35 0.79 20.56
N ALA A 244 8.89 0.33 19.39
CA ALA A 244 7.49 -0.03 19.18
C ALA A 244 7.16 -1.41 19.77
N ALA A 245 5.94 -1.55 20.29
CA ALA A 245 5.37 -2.82 20.69
C ALA A 245 3.93 -2.94 20.18
N VAL A 246 3.44 -4.18 20.12
CA VAL A 246 2.03 -4.43 19.79
C VAL A 246 1.15 -3.84 20.89
N HIS A 247 0.34 -2.85 20.52
CA HIS A 247 -0.62 -2.19 21.38
C HIS A 247 -2.05 -2.51 20.91
N ARG A 248 -2.94 -2.77 21.86
CA ARG A 248 -4.36 -3.04 21.57
C ARG A 248 -5.15 -1.74 21.70
N LEU A 249 -5.83 -1.36 20.62
CA LEU A 249 -6.70 -0.19 20.58
C LEU A 249 -8.13 -0.62 20.26
N GLY A 250 -8.92 -0.87 21.30
CA GLY A 250 -10.25 -1.48 21.14
C GLY A 250 -10.16 -2.85 20.44
N PRO A 251 -10.90 -3.09 19.33
CA PRO A 251 -10.81 -4.34 18.56
C PRO A 251 -9.59 -4.39 17.63
N PHE A 252 -8.81 -3.31 17.53
CA PHE A 252 -7.68 -3.20 16.62
C PHE A 252 -6.35 -3.49 17.32
N ARG A 253 -5.33 -3.81 16.51
CA ARG A 253 -3.95 -3.94 16.94
C ARG A 253 -3.07 -3.04 16.08
N GLN A 254 -2.14 -2.36 16.73
CA GLN A 254 -1.16 -1.48 16.11
C GLN A 254 0.23 -1.74 16.70
N SER A 255 1.28 -1.38 15.98
CA SER A 255 2.66 -1.45 16.48
C SER A 255 3.16 -0.03 16.73
N VAL A 256 3.23 0.37 18.00
CA VAL A 256 3.51 1.77 18.39
C VAL A 256 4.39 1.84 19.63
N ALA A 257 5.13 2.93 19.78
CA ALA A 257 5.85 3.29 20.99
C ALA A 257 4.92 4.08 21.92
N THR A 258 4.24 3.36 22.82
CA THR A 258 3.33 4.00 23.80
C THR A 258 4.13 4.95 24.69
N ASP A 259 3.70 6.21 24.80
CA ASP A 259 4.37 7.28 25.54
C ASP A 259 5.83 7.54 25.13
N GLY A 260 6.22 7.12 23.92
CA GLY A 260 7.54 7.42 23.36
C GLY A 260 7.75 8.92 23.16
N ALA A 261 9.00 9.38 23.23
CA ALA A 261 9.32 10.76 22.92
C ALA A 261 8.96 11.11 21.46
N VAL A 262 8.49 12.34 21.24
CA VAL A 262 8.20 12.85 19.90
C VAL A 262 9.51 13.09 19.14
N SER A 263 9.60 12.58 17.92
CA SER A 263 10.72 12.78 16.99
C SER A 263 10.33 13.78 15.90
N GLY A 264 11.26 14.64 15.50
CA GLY A 264 11.07 15.66 14.46
C GLY A 264 10.35 16.93 14.93
N SER A 265 10.61 18.04 14.25
CA SER A 265 9.96 19.34 14.45
C SER A 265 10.31 20.29 13.28
N PRO A 266 9.41 21.19 12.84
CA PRO A 266 8.03 21.32 13.25
C PRO A 266 7.10 20.42 12.42
N LEU A 267 6.22 19.68 13.08
CA LEU A 267 5.36 18.66 12.48
C LEU A 267 3.97 19.23 12.14
N PRO A 268 3.44 19.04 10.93
CA PRO A 268 2.05 19.35 10.62
C PRO A 268 1.08 18.49 11.46
N LEU A 269 -0.10 19.02 11.77
CA LEU A 269 -1.15 18.35 12.55
C LEU A 269 -2.33 17.98 11.66
N VAL A 270 -2.89 16.78 11.81
CA VAL A 270 -4.20 16.39 11.27
C VAL A 270 -5.10 15.91 12.38
N VAL A 271 -6.26 16.55 12.55
CA VAL A 271 -7.31 16.07 13.45
C VAL A 271 -8.34 15.21 12.70
N ILE A 272 -8.76 14.10 13.30
CA ILE A 272 -9.62 13.10 12.68
C ILE A 272 -10.94 13.00 13.46
N SER A 273 -12.06 13.17 12.77
CA SER A 273 -13.42 13.06 13.33
C SER A 273 -14.15 11.86 12.72
N HIS A 274 -14.55 10.91 13.57
CA HIS A 274 -15.23 9.68 13.17
C HIS A 274 -16.73 9.90 12.86
N GLY A 275 -17.36 8.96 12.15
CA GLY A 275 -18.81 8.94 11.92
C GLY A 275 -19.67 8.66 13.17
N THR A 276 -20.99 8.67 13.02
CA THR A 276 -21.93 8.42 14.13
C THR A 276 -21.74 7.04 14.74
N GLY A 277 -21.75 6.97 16.08
CA GLY A 277 -21.52 5.74 16.84
C GLY A 277 -20.11 5.14 16.74
N GLY A 278 -19.15 5.88 16.18
CA GLY A 278 -17.75 5.48 15.99
C GLY A 278 -16.88 5.56 17.24
N THR A 279 -15.56 5.47 17.05
CA THR A 279 -14.54 5.58 18.10
C THR A 279 -13.31 6.30 17.56
N ALA A 280 -12.42 6.79 18.42
CA ALA A 280 -11.12 7.34 17.98
C ALA A 280 -10.23 6.30 17.26
N ALA A 281 -10.55 5.02 17.36
CA ALA A 281 -9.75 3.92 16.80
C ALA A 281 -10.12 3.54 15.37
N ILE A 282 -11.29 3.93 14.86
CA ILE A 282 -11.80 3.36 13.59
C ILE A 282 -11.07 3.86 12.34
N HIS A 283 -10.17 4.85 12.49
CA HIS A 283 -9.29 5.38 11.44
C HIS A 283 -7.81 5.27 11.86
N TYR A 284 -7.47 4.31 12.72
CA TYR A 284 -6.12 4.20 13.29
C TYR A 284 -5.04 3.97 12.23
N ASP A 285 -5.36 3.27 11.14
CA ASP A 285 -4.41 2.97 10.06
C ASP A 285 -4.09 4.23 9.24
N THR A 286 -5.07 5.08 8.98
CA THR A 286 -4.84 6.42 8.44
C THR A 286 -4.02 7.28 9.39
N ALA A 287 -4.30 7.24 10.69
CA ALA A 287 -3.54 7.99 11.69
C ALA A 287 -2.07 7.52 11.79
N LEU A 288 -1.84 6.20 11.72
CA LEU A 288 -0.51 5.60 11.64
C LEU A 288 0.23 6.05 10.39
N ALA A 289 -0.40 5.97 9.21
CA ALA A 289 0.22 6.36 7.96
C ALA A 289 0.61 7.86 7.94
N LEU A 290 -0.25 8.72 8.49
CA LEU A 290 0.06 10.14 8.69
C LEU A 290 1.29 10.32 9.61
N ALA A 291 1.36 9.59 10.72
CA ALA A 291 2.50 9.66 11.62
C ALA A 291 3.80 9.15 11.00
N GLU A 292 3.75 8.05 10.24
CA GLU A 292 4.88 7.54 9.45
C GLU A 292 5.34 8.55 8.39
N ALA A 293 4.42 9.35 7.85
CA ALA A 293 4.71 10.44 6.91
C ALA A 293 5.20 11.74 7.58
N GLY A 294 5.39 11.77 8.90
CA GLY A 294 5.92 12.94 9.61
C GLY A 294 4.85 13.93 10.11
N PHE A 295 3.60 13.48 10.27
CA PHE A 295 2.52 14.29 10.85
C PHE A 295 2.26 13.92 12.31
N VAL A 296 1.72 14.85 13.09
CA VAL A 296 0.94 14.49 14.28
C VAL A 296 -0.48 14.23 13.81
N ALA A 297 -1.04 13.06 14.10
CA ALA A 297 -2.43 12.72 13.82
C ALA A 297 -3.20 12.52 15.13
N ALA A 298 -4.37 13.13 15.26
CA ALA A 298 -5.15 13.07 16.50
C ALA A 298 -6.63 12.76 16.24
N ALA A 299 -7.11 11.62 16.71
CA ALA A 299 -8.49 11.17 16.52
C ALA A 299 -9.34 11.39 17.77
N ILE A 300 -10.50 12.02 17.57
CA ILE A 300 -11.41 12.46 18.64
C ILE A 300 -12.47 11.38 18.87
N GLU A 301 -12.71 10.98 20.12
CA GLU A 301 -13.88 10.19 20.50
C GLU A 301 -14.99 11.11 21.01
N HIS A 302 -15.95 11.46 20.17
CA HIS A 302 -16.95 12.47 20.51
C HIS A 302 -17.92 11.97 21.60
N THR A 303 -18.01 12.68 22.73
CA THR A 303 -19.03 12.44 23.77
C THR A 303 -20.44 12.64 23.19
N GLY A 304 -21.39 11.83 23.67
CA GLY A 304 -22.77 11.82 23.19
C GLY A 304 -23.02 11.14 21.84
N ASP A 305 -21.99 10.89 21.01
CA ASP A 305 -22.11 10.14 19.76
C ASP A 305 -20.88 9.30 19.44
N ASN A 306 -20.64 8.28 20.27
CA ASN A 306 -19.65 7.23 20.06
C ASN A 306 -20.25 5.84 20.37
N TRP A 307 -19.42 4.80 20.31
CA TRP A 307 -19.90 3.43 20.49
C TRP A 307 -20.45 3.11 21.90
N ARG A 308 -19.99 3.82 22.94
CA ARG A 308 -20.43 3.65 24.34
C ARG A 308 -21.51 4.63 24.75
N ASP A 309 -21.45 5.85 24.21
CA ASP A 309 -22.35 6.95 24.55
C ASP A 309 -23.05 7.45 23.29
N ARG A 310 -24.36 7.20 23.22
CA ARG A 310 -25.23 7.54 22.07
C ARG A 310 -26.34 8.51 22.43
N ARG A 311 -26.20 9.24 23.55
CA ARG A 311 -27.24 10.16 24.07
C ARG A 311 -27.71 11.20 23.05
N TYR A 312 -26.82 11.61 22.15
CA TYR A 312 -27.07 12.66 21.16
C TYR A 312 -26.97 12.17 19.71
N SER A 313 -26.69 10.88 19.47
CA SER A 313 -26.68 10.34 18.10
C SER A 313 -27.98 10.72 17.36
N PHE A 314 -27.84 11.23 16.14
CA PHE A 314 -28.96 11.69 15.30
C PHE A 314 -29.75 12.91 15.81
N THR A 315 -29.23 13.68 16.76
CA THR A 315 -29.82 14.96 17.18
C THR A 315 -29.06 16.16 16.61
N GLU A 316 -29.68 17.34 16.61
CA GLU A 316 -29.01 18.60 16.24
C GLU A 316 -27.81 18.90 17.16
N ARG A 317 -27.93 18.56 18.46
CA ARG A 317 -26.84 18.70 19.43
C ARG A 317 -25.57 18.02 18.96
N ASN A 318 -25.65 16.79 18.48
CA ASN A 318 -24.47 16.04 18.04
C ASN A 318 -23.70 16.78 16.94
N PHE A 319 -24.41 17.31 15.95
CA PHE A 319 -23.79 18.06 14.86
C PHE A 319 -23.29 19.45 15.29
N ARG A 320 -23.86 20.03 16.35
CA ARG A 320 -23.38 21.27 16.99
C ARG A 320 -22.13 21.06 17.86
N ASP A 321 -22.06 19.96 18.61
CA ASP A 321 -20.98 19.67 19.57
C ASP A 321 -19.71 19.17 18.87
N ARG A 322 -19.82 18.37 17.79
CA ARG A 322 -18.65 17.80 17.11
C ARG A 322 -17.62 18.84 16.61
N PRO A 323 -18.02 19.96 15.96
CA PRO A 323 -17.09 21.02 15.57
C PRO A 323 -16.41 21.69 16.77
N ARG A 324 -17.12 21.83 17.90
CA ARG A 324 -16.54 22.30 19.16
C ARG A 324 -15.48 21.33 19.69
N HIS A 325 -15.72 20.03 19.66
CA HIS A 325 -14.72 19.01 20.04
C HIS A 325 -13.48 19.08 19.13
N VAL A 326 -13.65 19.32 17.82
CA VAL A 326 -12.52 19.55 16.90
C VAL A 326 -11.68 20.74 17.36
N LYS A 327 -12.32 21.87 17.65
CA LYS A 327 -11.64 23.07 18.15
C LYS A 327 -10.93 22.82 19.47
N LEU A 328 -11.58 22.17 20.44
CA LEU A 328 -11.02 21.85 21.75
C LEU A 328 -9.83 20.88 21.66
N ALA A 329 -9.88 19.90 20.74
CA ALA A 329 -8.76 19.00 20.49
C ALA A 329 -7.54 19.76 19.96
N ILE A 330 -7.74 20.69 19.01
CA ILE A 330 -6.66 21.56 18.51
C ILE A 330 -6.13 22.45 19.63
N ASP A 331 -7.00 23.06 20.45
CA ASP A 331 -6.60 23.87 21.59
C ASP A 331 -5.73 23.07 22.57
N TYR A 332 -6.16 21.86 22.93
CA TYR A 332 -5.42 20.97 23.82
C TYR A 332 -4.04 20.59 23.25
N LEU A 333 -3.97 20.19 21.98
CA LEU A 333 -2.72 19.78 21.33
C LEU A 333 -1.69 20.92 21.25
N LEU A 334 -2.15 22.16 21.09
CA LEU A 334 -1.26 23.32 20.97
C LEU A 334 -0.89 23.95 22.32
N THR A 335 -1.62 23.67 23.40
CA THR A 335 -1.43 24.39 24.67
C THR A 335 -1.10 23.49 25.86
N VAL A 336 -1.66 22.28 25.92
CA VAL A 336 -1.56 21.39 27.09
C VAL A 336 -0.71 20.16 26.81
N TRP A 337 -0.85 19.56 25.63
CA TRP A 337 -0.17 18.31 25.28
C TRP A 337 1.36 18.44 25.45
N SER A 338 2.01 17.39 25.95
CA SER A 338 3.45 17.39 26.24
C SER A 338 4.30 17.54 24.98
N GLY A 339 3.81 17.07 23.83
CA GLY A 339 4.46 17.21 22.53
C GLY A 339 4.17 18.51 21.77
N ARG A 340 3.45 19.48 22.37
CA ARG A 340 2.96 20.70 21.70
C ARG A 340 4.06 21.51 20.99
N ASP A 341 5.27 21.54 21.56
CA ASP A 341 6.41 22.32 21.04
C ASP A 341 6.96 21.75 19.72
N HIS A 342 6.53 20.54 19.34
CA HIS A 342 6.85 19.92 18.06
C HIS A 342 5.83 20.27 16.97
N ILE A 343 4.66 20.83 17.29
CA ILE A 343 3.59 21.08 16.31
C ILE A 343 3.82 22.39 15.55
N ALA A 344 3.75 22.32 14.23
CA ALA A 344 3.67 23.47 13.34
C ALA A 344 2.24 24.09 13.39
N ALA A 345 2.00 25.02 14.33
CA ALA A 345 0.69 25.67 14.51
C ALA A 345 0.03 26.25 13.22
N PRO A 346 0.79 26.74 12.21
CA PRO A 346 0.19 27.19 10.94
C PRO A 346 -0.20 26.07 9.97
N ARG A 347 0.14 24.81 10.24
CA ARG A 347 -0.04 23.65 9.33
C ARG A 347 -0.97 22.61 9.95
N ILE A 348 -2.25 22.95 10.03
CA ILE A 348 -3.29 22.08 10.59
C ILE A 348 -4.24 21.67 9.47
N GLY A 349 -4.44 20.37 9.29
CA GLY A 349 -5.47 19.79 8.44
C GLY A 349 -6.54 19.08 9.27
N ALA A 350 -7.63 18.67 8.62
CA ALA A 350 -8.66 17.86 9.24
C ALA A 350 -9.17 16.77 8.29
N LEU A 351 -9.48 15.60 8.84
CA LEU A 351 -10.12 14.49 8.16
C LEU A 351 -11.44 14.19 8.88
N GLY A 352 -12.51 14.03 8.12
CA GLY A 352 -13.79 13.60 8.67
C GLY A 352 -14.42 12.50 7.83
N HIS A 353 -15.12 11.57 8.49
CA HIS A 353 -15.99 10.57 7.86
C HIS A 353 -17.42 10.72 8.33
N SER A 354 -18.40 10.65 7.42
CA SER A 354 -19.84 10.64 7.78
C SER A 354 -20.26 11.84 8.63
N ALA A 355 -20.79 11.65 9.84
CA ALA A 355 -21.08 12.75 10.77
C ALA A 355 -19.83 13.58 11.15
N GLY A 356 -18.66 12.95 11.20
CA GLY A 356 -17.39 13.66 11.39
C GLY A 356 -16.98 14.48 10.17
N ALA A 357 -17.33 14.07 8.96
CA ALA A 357 -17.16 14.88 7.76
C ALA A 357 -18.04 16.13 7.77
N ALA A 358 -19.29 16.01 8.23
CA ALA A 358 -20.15 17.18 8.47
C ALA A 358 -19.54 18.12 9.54
N ALA A 359 -19.00 17.55 10.62
CA ALA A 359 -18.35 18.33 11.67
C ALA A 359 -17.10 19.08 11.17
N VAL A 360 -16.28 18.44 10.33
CA VAL A 360 -15.10 19.09 9.73
C VAL A 360 -15.54 20.18 8.74
N LEU A 361 -16.57 19.95 7.92
CA LEU A 361 -17.15 20.98 7.06
C LEU A 361 -17.59 22.21 7.86
N VAL A 362 -18.25 22.00 9.00
CA VAL A 362 -18.60 23.11 9.91
C VAL A 362 -17.35 23.77 10.47
N ALA A 363 -16.39 22.99 10.98
CA ALA A 363 -15.17 23.53 11.57
C ALA A 363 -14.39 24.43 10.58
N ILE A 364 -14.42 24.13 9.28
CA ILE A 364 -13.75 24.95 8.24
C ILE A 364 -14.61 26.10 7.67
N GLY A 365 -15.78 26.40 8.25
CA GLY A 365 -16.61 27.55 7.91
C GLY A 365 -17.93 27.23 7.23
N GLY A 366 -18.36 25.97 7.24
CA GLY A 366 -19.68 25.55 6.76
C GLY A 366 -20.78 25.77 7.81
N GLU A 367 -21.98 26.11 7.34
CA GLU A 367 -23.16 26.30 8.19
C GLU A 367 -24.33 25.52 7.57
N PRO A 368 -24.64 24.31 8.06
CA PRO A 368 -25.77 23.54 7.55
C PRO A 368 -27.08 24.16 8.03
N ASP A 369 -28.11 24.02 7.20
CA ASP A 369 -29.47 24.45 7.51
C ASP A 369 -30.32 23.25 7.96
N PHE A 370 -30.58 23.16 9.27
CA PHE A 370 -31.40 22.09 9.81
C PHE A 370 -32.87 22.18 9.41
N THR A 371 -33.38 23.33 8.95
CA THR A 371 -34.73 23.41 8.39
C THR A 371 -34.81 22.64 7.07
N LEU A 372 -33.74 22.66 6.25
CA LEU A 372 -33.63 21.84 5.04
C LEU A 372 -33.46 20.37 5.36
N ALA A 373 -32.67 20.02 6.39
CA ALA A 373 -32.57 18.63 6.85
C ALA A 373 -33.94 18.09 7.33
N ALA A 374 -34.69 18.89 8.09
CA ALA A 374 -36.03 18.52 8.55
C ALA A 374 -37.03 18.40 7.39
N ALA A 375 -36.96 19.28 6.39
CA ALA A 375 -37.78 19.18 5.18
C ALA A 375 -37.44 17.92 4.37
N PHE A 376 -36.16 17.65 4.14
CA PHE A 376 -35.67 16.45 3.47
C PHE A 376 -36.19 15.18 4.16
N CYS A 377 -36.12 15.09 5.49
CA CYS A 377 -36.60 13.91 6.21
C CYS A 377 -38.13 13.72 6.19
N LYS A 378 -38.92 14.75 5.87
CA LYS A 378 -40.37 14.61 5.63
C LYS A 378 -40.64 13.94 4.28
N GLU A 379 -39.82 14.25 3.27
CA GLU A 379 -39.97 13.74 1.90
C GLU A 379 -39.26 12.38 1.69
N HIS A 380 -38.20 12.11 2.46
CA HIS A 380 -37.35 10.92 2.35
C HIS A 380 -37.31 10.14 3.66
N ALA A 381 -38.47 9.67 4.11
CA ALA A 381 -38.61 8.96 5.38
C ALA A 381 -37.89 7.59 5.41
N GLU A 382 -37.52 7.06 4.24
CA GLU A 382 -36.73 5.85 4.01
C GLU A 382 -35.21 6.08 4.08
N ASP A 383 -34.75 7.34 4.02
CA ASP A 383 -33.33 7.66 4.18
C ASP A 383 -32.80 7.13 5.52
N TRP A 384 -31.60 6.55 5.49
CA TRP A 384 -31.00 5.87 6.64
C TRP A 384 -30.86 6.79 7.86
N GLY A 385 -30.44 8.04 7.63
CA GLY A 385 -30.27 9.03 8.69
C GLY A 385 -31.61 9.52 9.23
N CYS A 386 -32.56 9.82 8.33
CA CYS A 386 -33.90 10.27 8.70
C CYS A 386 -34.69 9.21 9.48
N ALA A 387 -34.61 7.94 9.07
CA ALA A 387 -35.26 6.84 9.78
C ALA A 387 -34.75 6.70 11.23
N ARG A 388 -33.43 6.84 11.44
CA ARG A 388 -32.79 6.79 12.76
C ARG A 388 -33.09 8.03 13.60
N ALA A 389 -33.04 9.23 13.00
CA ALA A 389 -33.43 10.47 13.68
C ALA A 389 -34.89 10.42 14.17
N ARG A 390 -35.82 9.94 13.33
CA ARG A 390 -37.21 9.71 13.72
C ARG A 390 -37.34 8.69 14.85
N ALA A 391 -36.58 7.61 14.83
CA ALA A 391 -36.59 6.62 15.90
C ALA A 391 -36.11 7.22 17.24
N VAL A 392 -35.10 8.08 17.22
CA VAL A 392 -34.61 8.83 18.39
C VAL A 392 -35.63 9.88 18.86
N GLN A 393 -36.38 10.51 17.96
CA GLN A 393 -37.44 11.46 18.34
C GLN A 393 -38.66 10.73 18.93
N ALA A 394 -39.02 9.55 18.40
CA ALA A 394 -40.17 8.77 18.83
C ALA A 394 -39.91 8.00 20.14
N GLY A 395 -38.68 7.54 20.37
CA GLY A 395 -38.25 6.95 21.64
C GLY A 395 -37.47 7.99 22.41
N THR A 396 -38.05 8.58 23.45
CA THR A 396 -37.59 9.73 24.26
C THR A 396 -36.20 9.60 24.97
N GLY A 397 -35.22 8.90 24.40
CA GLY A 397 -33.91 8.65 24.99
C GLY A 397 -32.89 9.77 24.80
N ALA A 398 -33.09 10.66 23.83
CA ALA A 398 -32.31 11.90 23.74
C ALA A 398 -32.92 12.95 24.68
N PRO A 399 -32.11 13.66 25.49
CA PRO A 399 -32.62 14.76 26.30
C PRO A 399 -33.34 15.78 25.42
N ALA A 400 -34.55 16.18 25.80
CA ALA A 400 -35.26 17.25 25.11
C ALA A 400 -34.43 18.53 25.18
N GLU A 401 -33.94 19.01 24.04
CA GLU A 401 -33.26 20.29 23.95
C GLU A 401 -34.23 21.38 23.47
N PRO A 402 -34.19 22.58 24.07
CA PRO A 402 -34.90 23.72 23.51
C PRO A 402 -34.36 24.01 22.10
N PRO A 403 -35.23 24.40 21.15
CA PRO A 403 -34.78 24.88 19.84
C PRO A 403 -33.79 26.03 20.05
N ALA A 404 -32.54 25.82 19.65
CA ALA A 404 -31.51 26.84 19.72
C ALA A 404 -31.17 27.27 18.31
N VAL A 405 -31.00 28.58 18.10
CA VAL A 405 -30.34 29.08 16.88
C VAL A 405 -28.93 28.46 16.87
N PRO A 406 -28.55 27.69 15.83
CA PRO A 406 -27.25 27.04 15.82
C PRO A 406 -26.12 28.06 15.91
N ASN A 407 -25.34 28.01 17.00
CA ASN A 407 -24.09 28.76 17.12
C ASN A 407 -22.95 27.87 16.60
N TRP A 408 -22.69 27.93 15.30
CA TRP A 408 -21.70 27.08 14.65
C TRP A 408 -20.28 27.42 15.13
N VAL A 409 -19.54 26.40 15.56
CA VAL A 409 -18.14 26.57 15.98
C VAL A 409 -17.22 26.33 14.79
N HIS A 410 -16.48 27.38 14.42
CA HIS A 410 -15.47 27.34 13.36
C HIS A 410 -14.05 27.46 13.92
N ASP A 411 -13.07 26.96 13.18
CA ASP A 411 -11.65 27.05 13.51
C ASP A 411 -10.81 27.40 12.27
N ARG A 412 -10.44 28.68 12.18
CA ARG A 412 -9.62 29.23 11.07
C ARG A 412 -8.19 28.69 11.04
N ARG A 413 -7.75 27.94 12.05
CA ARG A 413 -6.41 27.33 12.07
C ARG A 413 -6.33 26.15 11.10
N ILE A 414 -7.44 25.48 10.83
CA ILE A 414 -7.51 24.41 9.82
C ILE A 414 -7.30 25.02 8.43
N LYS A 415 -6.35 24.47 7.66
CA LYS A 415 -5.88 24.98 6.37
C LYS A 415 -6.20 24.10 5.18
N ALA A 416 -6.62 22.85 5.41
CA ALA A 416 -7.08 21.93 4.39
C ALA A 416 -7.95 20.85 5.03
N ALA A 417 -8.88 20.27 4.27
CA ALA A 417 -9.75 19.22 4.77
C ALA A 417 -9.95 18.08 3.77
N ALA A 418 -9.94 16.84 4.29
CA ALA A 418 -10.43 15.66 3.59
C ALA A 418 -11.80 15.27 4.15
N ILE A 419 -12.81 15.24 3.28
CA ILE A 419 -14.22 15.03 3.63
C ILE A 419 -14.67 13.73 2.97
N ALA A 420 -14.88 12.68 3.75
CA ALA A 420 -15.28 11.36 3.25
C ALA A 420 -16.74 11.04 3.59
N ALA A 421 -17.54 10.75 2.55
CA ALA A 421 -18.95 10.36 2.65
C ALA A 421 -19.76 11.22 3.66
N PRO A 422 -19.81 12.56 3.51
CA PRO A 422 -20.37 13.47 4.50
C PRO A 422 -21.85 13.20 4.79
N ALA A 423 -22.21 13.14 6.07
CA ALA A 423 -23.60 13.23 6.48
C ALA A 423 -24.17 14.63 6.18
N LEU A 424 -25.49 14.73 6.06
CA LEU A 424 -26.22 16.00 5.91
C LEU A 424 -25.80 16.85 4.69
N GLY A 425 -25.27 16.27 3.61
CA GLY A 425 -24.85 17.06 2.45
C GLY A 425 -25.96 17.96 1.88
N HIS A 426 -27.21 17.47 1.89
CA HIS A 426 -28.42 18.22 1.51
C HIS A 426 -28.72 19.45 2.39
N ALA A 427 -28.17 19.54 3.60
CA ALA A 427 -28.32 20.69 4.49
C ALA A 427 -27.32 21.83 4.18
N PHE A 428 -26.26 21.56 3.42
CA PHE A 428 -25.23 22.55 3.09
C PHE A 428 -25.55 23.23 1.76
N THR A 429 -26.12 24.42 1.83
CA THR A 429 -26.39 25.26 0.65
C THR A 429 -25.12 25.99 0.20
N ARG A 430 -25.17 26.61 -0.99
CA ARG A 430 -24.10 27.52 -1.45
C ARG A 430 -23.85 28.68 -0.49
N ALA A 431 -24.89 29.19 0.16
CA ALA A 431 -24.76 30.21 1.20
C ALA A 431 -24.11 29.63 2.46
N GLY A 432 -24.55 28.44 2.90
CA GLY A 432 -23.99 27.75 4.06
C GLY A 432 -22.52 27.36 3.88
N LEU A 433 -22.05 27.08 2.66
CA LEU A 433 -20.64 26.79 2.38
C LEU A 433 -19.81 28.02 1.99
N ALA A 434 -20.37 29.23 2.09
CA ALA A 434 -19.67 30.45 1.68
C ALA A 434 -18.42 30.74 2.51
N GLY A 435 -18.39 30.30 3.78
CA GLY A 435 -17.26 30.43 4.69
C GLY A 435 -16.16 29.37 4.49
N VAL A 436 -16.41 28.32 3.69
CA VAL A 436 -15.41 27.29 3.38
C VAL A 436 -14.46 27.80 2.30
N THR A 437 -13.33 28.35 2.74
CA THR A 437 -12.31 28.96 1.85
C THR A 437 -11.02 28.15 1.72
N VAL A 438 -10.89 27.07 2.48
CA VAL A 438 -9.71 26.18 2.45
C VAL A 438 -9.85 25.12 1.35
N PRO A 439 -8.75 24.56 0.83
CA PRO A 439 -8.82 23.41 -0.06
C PRO A 439 -9.55 22.23 0.57
N VAL A 440 -10.49 21.66 -0.19
CA VAL A 440 -11.27 20.48 0.19
C VAL A 440 -10.96 19.33 -0.78
N GLN A 441 -10.59 18.20 -0.23
CA GLN A 441 -10.60 16.91 -0.92
C GLN A 441 -11.89 16.18 -0.52
N LEU A 442 -12.67 15.75 -1.51
CA LEU A 442 -13.97 15.12 -1.32
C LEU A 442 -13.91 13.66 -1.78
N TRP A 443 -14.21 12.74 -0.87
CA TRP A 443 -14.20 11.31 -1.13
C TRP A 443 -15.63 10.75 -1.11
N GLN A 444 -16.02 10.15 -2.21
CA GLN A 444 -17.33 9.54 -2.43
C GLN A 444 -17.19 8.03 -2.52
N ALA A 445 -17.99 7.32 -1.73
CA ALA A 445 -18.22 5.88 -1.92
C ALA A 445 -19.27 5.70 -3.03
N GLU A 446 -18.95 4.97 -4.10
CA GLU A 446 -19.83 4.80 -5.26
C GLU A 446 -21.16 4.12 -4.90
N ASP A 447 -21.10 3.08 -4.05
CA ASP A 447 -22.24 2.27 -3.61
C ASP A 447 -22.70 2.64 -2.19
N ASP A 448 -22.53 3.90 -1.80
CA ASP A 448 -22.99 4.38 -0.49
C ASP A 448 -24.53 4.38 -0.41
N ARG A 449 -25.07 3.54 0.49
CA ARG A 449 -26.51 3.44 0.79
C ARG A 449 -26.92 4.18 2.06
N ILE A 450 -25.96 4.79 2.76
CA ILE A 450 -26.16 5.56 3.99
C ILE A 450 -26.10 7.05 3.67
N ALA A 451 -24.99 7.51 3.12
CA ALA A 451 -24.78 8.87 2.65
C ALA A 451 -24.83 8.89 1.12
N VAL A 452 -26.01 8.64 0.57
CA VAL A 452 -26.21 8.50 -0.89
C VAL A 452 -25.70 9.76 -1.61
N ALA A 453 -24.81 9.56 -2.59
CA ALA A 453 -24.03 10.63 -3.24
C ALA A 453 -24.85 11.86 -3.65
N ARG A 454 -25.99 11.65 -4.32
CA ARG A 454 -26.87 12.73 -4.80
C ARG A 454 -27.38 13.68 -3.69
N TRP A 455 -27.43 13.21 -2.45
CA TRP A 455 -27.86 13.97 -1.26
C TRP A 455 -26.71 14.25 -0.29
N SER A 456 -25.49 13.84 -0.64
CA SER A 456 -24.28 13.92 0.17
C SER A 456 -23.18 14.65 -0.61
N THR A 457 -22.21 13.93 -1.17
CA THR A 457 -21.03 14.47 -1.86
C THR A 457 -21.38 15.37 -3.03
N ASP A 458 -22.41 15.02 -3.82
CA ASP A 458 -22.81 15.83 -4.98
C ASP A 458 -23.34 17.20 -4.56
N MET A 459 -24.08 17.27 -3.44
CA MET A 459 -24.57 18.52 -2.87
C MET A 459 -23.42 19.39 -2.38
N ILE A 460 -22.46 18.80 -1.65
CA ILE A 460 -21.27 19.53 -1.18
C ILE A 460 -20.48 20.07 -2.38
N LYS A 461 -20.20 19.23 -3.37
CA LYS A 461 -19.45 19.60 -4.57
C LYS A 461 -20.12 20.73 -5.36
N ALA A 462 -21.45 20.70 -5.50
CA ALA A 462 -22.21 21.70 -6.23
C ALA A 462 -22.31 23.06 -5.51
N ASN A 463 -22.22 23.05 -4.18
CA ASN A 463 -22.40 24.23 -3.33
C ASN A 463 -21.08 24.88 -2.86
N LEU A 464 -19.95 24.16 -2.91
CA LEU A 464 -18.64 24.74 -2.66
C LEU A 464 -18.29 25.82 -3.69
N ARG A 465 -17.64 26.90 -3.24
CA ARG A 465 -17.20 28.01 -4.12
C ARG A 465 -16.07 27.58 -5.07
N SER A 466 -15.15 26.75 -4.58
CA SER A 466 -14.06 26.17 -5.36
C SER A 466 -14.32 24.70 -5.60
N LEU A 467 -14.03 24.23 -6.82
CA LEU A 467 -14.14 22.81 -7.17
C LEU A 467 -13.20 21.97 -6.27
N PRO A 468 -13.72 21.02 -5.49
CA PRO A 468 -12.88 20.17 -4.65
C PRO A 468 -12.16 19.11 -5.49
N ALA A 469 -10.99 18.66 -5.01
CA ALA A 469 -10.36 17.45 -5.53
C ALA A 469 -11.28 16.25 -5.19
N THR A 470 -11.95 15.69 -6.20
CA THR A 470 -13.00 14.68 -5.99
C THR A 470 -12.48 13.29 -6.32
N HIS A 471 -12.69 12.35 -5.42
CA HIS A 471 -12.33 10.95 -5.57
C HIS A 471 -13.59 10.08 -5.42
N ILE A 472 -14.00 9.42 -6.50
CA ILE A 472 -15.06 8.41 -6.45
C ILE A 472 -14.37 7.05 -6.31
N VAL A 473 -14.74 6.32 -5.26
CA VAL A 473 -14.15 5.02 -4.95
C VAL A 473 -15.11 3.93 -5.46
N PRO A 474 -14.76 3.21 -6.54
CA PRO A 474 -15.66 2.23 -7.14
C PRO A 474 -15.96 1.07 -6.19
N LEU A 475 -17.20 0.58 -6.20
CA LEU A 475 -17.70 -0.50 -5.34
C LEU A 475 -17.63 -0.23 -3.83
N ALA A 476 -17.18 0.95 -3.40
CA ALA A 476 -17.09 1.29 -1.99
C ALA A 476 -18.48 1.56 -1.43
N GLY A 477 -18.81 0.93 -0.30
CA GLY A 477 -19.93 1.32 0.54
C GLY A 477 -19.53 2.37 1.59
N HIS A 478 -20.48 2.83 2.40
CA HIS A 478 -20.26 3.86 3.42
C HIS A 478 -19.08 3.57 4.35
N PHE A 479 -18.96 2.30 4.77
CA PHE A 479 -17.97 1.86 5.75
C PHE A 479 -16.60 1.52 5.15
N ALA A 480 -16.41 1.69 3.83
CA ALA A 480 -15.13 1.48 3.16
C ALA A 480 -14.01 2.38 3.71
N PHE A 481 -14.36 3.55 4.26
CA PHE A 481 -13.42 4.52 4.86
C PHE A 481 -13.01 4.19 6.30
N LEU A 482 -13.55 3.13 6.91
CA LEU A 482 -13.11 2.64 8.21
C LEU A 482 -11.91 1.71 8.02
N ALA A 483 -11.00 1.71 8.98
CA ALA A 483 -9.83 0.83 8.99
C ALA A 483 -10.24 -0.62 8.66
N PRO A 484 -9.43 -1.37 7.89
CA PRO A 484 -9.71 -2.75 7.55
C PRO A 484 -10.03 -3.61 8.79
N CYS A 485 -11.13 -4.34 8.75
CA CYS A 485 -11.55 -5.15 9.89
C CYS A 485 -10.67 -6.38 10.06
N SER A 486 -10.31 -6.69 11.30
CA SER A 486 -9.78 -8.01 11.65
C SER A 486 -10.86 -9.09 11.47
N PRO A 487 -10.49 -10.38 11.32
CA PRO A 487 -11.46 -11.47 11.26
C PRO A 487 -12.41 -11.51 12.47
N ASP A 488 -11.90 -11.22 13.66
CA ASP A 488 -12.69 -11.16 14.89
C ASP A 488 -13.71 -10.01 14.84
N LEU A 489 -13.30 -8.82 14.39
CA LEU A 489 -14.20 -7.69 14.25
C LEU A 489 -15.22 -7.91 13.13
N ALA A 490 -14.83 -8.54 12.02
CA ALA A 490 -15.75 -8.89 10.94
C ALA A 490 -16.85 -9.83 11.40
N THR A 491 -16.55 -10.73 12.35
CA THR A 491 -17.53 -11.61 12.99
C THR A 491 -18.43 -10.85 13.96
N ALA A 492 -17.85 -9.96 14.78
CA ALA A 492 -18.57 -9.23 15.83
C ALA A 492 -19.44 -8.08 15.29
N ALA A 493 -19.06 -7.47 14.17
CA ALA A 493 -19.69 -6.28 13.61
C ALA A 493 -19.82 -6.37 12.07
N PRO A 494 -20.57 -7.35 11.53
CA PRO A 494 -20.68 -7.56 10.09
C PRO A 494 -21.26 -6.35 9.35
N GLU A 495 -22.09 -5.52 9.99
CA GLU A 495 -22.68 -4.30 9.38
C GLU A 495 -21.60 -3.33 8.86
N ILE A 496 -20.49 -3.17 9.59
CA ILE A 496 -19.42 -2.21 9.25
C ILE A 496 -18.21 -2.88 8.57
N CYS A 497 -18.14 -4.20 8.58
CA CYS A 497 -17.02 -4.98 8.07
C CYS A 497 -17.32 -5.75 6.79
N SER A 498 -18.60 -5.85 6.39
CA SER A 498 -18.98 -6.52 5.14
C SER A 498 -18.92 -5.54 3.99
N ASP A 499 -17.94 -5.72 3.11
CA ASP A 499 -17.83 -4.96 1.86
C ASP A 499 -18.59 -5.64 0.72
N LEU A 500 -18.91 -4.87 -0.31
CA LEU A 500 -19.49 -5.42 -1.54
C LEU A 500 -18.50 -6.40 -2.20
N LEU A 501 -19.06 -7.41 -2.86
CA LEU A 501 -18.27 -8.40 -3.57
C LEU A 501 -17.37 -7.72 -4.61
N GLY A 502 -16.06 -7.95 -4.49
CA GLY A 502 -15.06 -7.36 -5.39
C GLY A 502 -14.42 -6.07 -4.88
N PHE A 503 -14.91 -5.48 -3.79
CA PHE A 503 -14.23 -4.37 -3.12
C PHE A 503 -13.14 -4.88 -2.17
N ASP A 504 -11.90 -4.42 -2.36
CA ASP A 504 -10.77 -4.70 -1.47
C ASP A 504 -10.48 -3.47 -0.62
N ARG A 505 -11.07 -3.42 0.58
CA ARG A 505 -10.88 -2.33 1.54
C ARG A 505 -9.42 -2.14 1.94
N THR A 506 -8.65 -3.22 2.06
CA THR A 506 -7.23 -3.11 2.43
C THR A 506 -6.43 -2.47 1.31
N ALA A 507 -6.72 -2.81 0.04
CA ALA A 507 -6.13 -2.12 -1.10
C ALA A 507 -6.54 -0.66 -1.18
N PHE A 508 -7.81 -0.37 -0.97
CA PHE A 508 -8.30 1.01 -0.93
C PHE A 508 -7.58 1.84 0.13
N HIS A 509 -7.44 1.35 1.37
CA HIS A 509 -6.75 2.08 2.43
C HIS A 509 -5.26 2.30 2.16
N ARG A 510 -4.58 1.38 1.45
CA ARG A 510 -3.20 1.66 0.99
C ARG A 510 -3.13 2.85 0.03
N ASP A 511 -4.13 3.01 -0.84
CA ASP A 511 -4.18 4.10 -1.81
C ASP A 511 -4.72 5.41 -1.17
N PHE A 512 -5.65 5.30 -0.22
CA PHE A 512 -6.23 6.44 0.52
C PHE A 512 -5.25 7.06 1.51
N ASN A 513 -4.40 6.24 2.14
CA ASN A 513 -3.42 6.68 3.13
C ASN A 513 -2.09 7.18 2.51
N ALA A 514 -1.89 7.02 1.19
CA ALA A 514 -0.70 7.44 0.45
C ALA A 514 -0.85 8.86 -0.11
#